data_AF-W3AJS3-F1
#
_entry.id   AF-W3AJS3-F1
#
_cell.length_a   1.000
_cell.length_b   1.000
_cell.length_c   1.000
_cell.angle_alpha   90.00
_cell.angle_beta   90.00
_cell.angle_gamma   90.00
#
_symmetry.space_group_name_H-M   'P 1'
#
loop_
_entity.id
_entity.type
_entity.pdbx_description
1 polymer ?
#
loop_
_entity_poly.entity_id
_entity_poly.type
_entity_poly.pdbx_seq_one_letter_code
_entity_poly.pdbx_strand_id
1 'polypeptide(L)'
;ATDVILCMNPESKDKGAAFRWMNYLVNEGQEILVNQYLEYMPSRTDMELNVQGLNEDGQKNLEYIVENGKTNVAGSRIIPYEDLYIAVRDALEDLAKDEITPEAAAARVQKVSRNTLR
;
A
#
# COMPACT_ATOMS: atom_id res chain seq x y z
N ALA A 1 6.17 -0.45 0.87
CA ALA A 1 5.92 1.01 0.89
C ALA A 1 5.11 1.31 2.15
N THR A 2 5.37 2.43 2.83
CA THR A 2 4.57 2.83 3.99
C THR A 2 3.22 3.33 3.51
N ASP A 3 2.13 2.75 4.03
CA ASP A 3 0.75 3.03 3.58
C ASP A 3 0.32 4.47 3.92
N VAL A 4 0.72 4.95 5.10
CA VAL A 4 0.44 6.31 5.56
C VAL A 4 1.71 6.98 6.08
N ILE A 5 2.00 8.17 5.56
CA ILE A 5 3.10 9.02 6.03
C ILE A 5 2.50 10.34 6.49
N LEU A 6 2.74 10.70 7.75
CA LEU A 6 2.36 12.02 8.28
C LEU A 6 3.47 13.02 7.99
N CYS A 7 3.14 14.09 7.28
CA CYS A 7 4.05 15.17 6.94
C CYS A 7 3.63 16.47 7.63
N MET A 8 4.58 17.17 8.25
CA MET A 8 4.33 18.52 8.76
C MET A 8 4.43 19.53 7.63
N ASN A 9 3.41 20.39 7.49
CA ASN A 9 3.49 21.54 6.60
C ASN A 9 4.63 22.48 7.05
N PRO A 10 5.62 22.79 6.18
CA PRO A 10 6.73 23.69 6.54
C PRO A 10 6.27 25.08 6.97
N GLU A 11 5.13 25.54 6.48
CA GLU A 11 4.50 26.83 6.75
C GLU A 11 3.61 26.83 8.01
N SER A 12 3.59 25.73 8.77
CA SER A 12 2.83 25.69 10.03
C SER A 12 3.32 26.79 10.99
N LYS A 13 2.37 27.61 11.44
CA LYS A 13 2.61 28.71 12.39
C LYS A 13 2.83 28.20 13.82
N ASP A 14 2.43 26.97 14.12
CA ASP A 14 2.67 26.29 15.40
C ASP A 14 3.19 24.87 15.15
N LYS A 15 4.50 24.78 14.91
CA LYS A 15 5.20 23.51 14.66
C LYS A 15 5.20 22.60 15.88
N GLY A 16 5.18 23.18 17.09
CA GLY A 16 5.16 22.41 18.34
C GLY A 16 3.84 21.67 18.51
N ALA A 17 2.71 22.34 18.30
CA ALA A 17 1.40 21.70 18.32
C ALA A 17 1.25 20.68 17.18
N ALA A 18 1.70 21.02 15.96
CA ALA A 18 1.67 20.09 14.83
C ALA A 18 2.45 18.81 15.12
N PHE A 19 3.67 18.91 15.68
CA PHE A 19 4.47 17.74 16.04
C PHE A 19 3.81 16.91 17.15
N ARG A 20 3.27 17.54 18.20
CA ARG A 20 2.53 16.83 19.26
C ARG A 20 1.34 16.06 18.69
N TRP A 21 0.61 16.66 17.76
CA TRP A 21 -0.52 16.02 17.10
C TRP A 21 -0.10 14.83 16.24
N MET A 22 0.94 14.99 15.41
CA MET A 22 1.50 13.90 14.63
C MET A 22 2.01 12.77 15.54
N ASN A 23 2.68 13.10 16.64
CA ASN A 23 3.13 12.12 17.62
C ASN A 23 1.97 11.35 18.25
N TYR A 24 0.88 12.04 18.61
CA TYR A 24 -0.33 11.37 19.09
C TYR A 24 -0.86 10.39 18.04
N LEU A 25 -1.01 10.83 16.79
CA LEU A 25 -1.57 10.00 15.71
C LEU A 25 -0.77 8.72 15.45
N VAL A 26 0.56 8.76 15.50
CA VAL A 26 1.40 7.56 15.26
C VAL A 26 1.54 6.64 16.47
N ASN A 27 1.15 7.10 17.66
CA ASN A 27 1.19 6.32 18.90
C ASN A 27 -0.22 5.95 19.34
N GLU A 28 -0.80 6.75 20.24
CA GLU A 28 -2.10 6.49 20.87
C GLU A 28 -3.26 6.55 19.87
N GLY A 29 -3.20 7.48 18.91
CA GLY A 29 -4.23 7.66 17.89
C GLY A 29 -4.38 6.48 16.94
N GLN A 30 -3.33 5.66 16.76
CA GLN A 30 -3.39 4.46 15.92
C GLN A 30 -4.36 3.42 16.47
N GLU A 31 -4.49 3.28 17.79
CA GLU A 31 -5.47 2.37 18.40
C GLU A 31 -6.88 2.69 17.93
N ILE A 32 -7.23 3.97 17.86
CA ILE A 32 -8.54 4.41 17.39
C ILE A 32 -8.65 4.22 15.88
N LEU A 33 -7.70 4.75 15.12
CA LEU A 33 -7.78 4.78 13.65
C LEU A 33 -7.74 3.38 13.03
N VAL A 34 -6.96 2.47 13.61
CA VAL A 34 -6.82 1.10 13.10
C VAL A 34 -7.87 0.19 13.73
N ASN A 35 -7.92 0.08 15.07
CA ASN A 35 -8.78 -0.92 15.71
C ASN A 35 -10.25 -0.50 15.77
N GLN A 36 -10.60 0.79 15.80
CA GLN A 36 -12.02 1.18 15.78
C GLN A 36 -12.55 1.43 14.36
N TYR A 37 -11.72 1.98 13.48
CA TYR A 37 -12.18 2.46 12.17
C TYR A 37 -11.56 1.74 10.96
N LEU A 38 -10.52 0.92 11.15
CA LEU A 38 -9.73 0.30 10.07
C LEU A 38 -9.39 1.30 8.95
N GLU A 39 -8.99 2.52 9.32
CA GLU A 39 -8.71 3.60 8.36
C GLU A 39 -7.45 3.30 7.52
N TYR A 40 -6.49 2.59 8.10
CA TYR A 40 -5.26 2.13 7.44
C TYR A 40 -4.60 0.98 8.23
N MET A 41 -3.58 0.34 7.66
CA MET A 41 -2.81 -0.72 8.33
C MET A 41 -1.80 -0.15 9.33
N PRO A 42 -1.64 -0.76 10.53
CA PRO A 42 -0.83 -0.20 11.60
C PRO A 42 0.64 -0.06 11.16
N SER A 43 1.27 1.06 11.53
CA SER A 43 2.71 1.25 11.33
C SER A 43 3.53 0.79 12.54
N ARG A 44 2.88 0.61 13.68
CA ARG A 44 3.47 0.12 14.94
C ARG A 44 3.61 -1.40 14.89
N THR A 45 4.83 -1.90 15.14
CA THR A 45 5.11 -3.34 15.17
C THR A 45 4.66 -4.03 16.45
N ASP A 46 4.42 -3.25 17.50
CA ASP A 46 4.01 -3.70 18.84
C ASP A 46 2.50 -3.67 19.05
N MET A 47 1.74 -3.19 18.06
CA MET A 47 0.29 -3.04 18.15
C MET A 47 -0.44 -4.36 17.88
N GLU A 48 -1.35 -4.74 18.78
CA GLU A 48 -2.27 -5.86 18.55
C GLU A 48 -3.45 -5.40 17.69
N LEU A 49 -3.71 -6.13 16.60
CA LEU A 49 -4.85 -5.88 15.72
C LEU A 49 -6.12 -6.50 16.33
N ASN A 50 -7.04 -5.64 16.74
CA ASN A 50 -8.35 -6.00 17.27
C ASN A 50 -9.42 -5.11 16.65
N VAL A 51 -9.62 -5.27 15.34
CA VAL A 51 -10.52 -4.41 14.57
C VAL A 51 -11.98 -4.66 14.94
N GLN A 52 -12.69 -3.59 15.28
CA GLN A 52 -14.09 -3.61 15.70
C GLN A 52 -15.04 -3.45 14.50
N GLY A 53 -16.26 -3.97 14.64
CA GLY A 53 -17.35 -3.72 13.69
C GLY A 53 -17.28 -4.50 12.37
N LEU A 54 -16.28 -5.37 12.18
CA LEU A 54 -16.27 -6.30 11.06
C LEU A 54 -17.32 -7.40 11.27
N ASN A 55 -17.97 -7.79 10.17
CA ASN A 55 -18.77 -9.01 10.13
C ASN A 55 -17.86 -10.24 9.98
N GLU A 56 -18.43 -11.45 10.02
CA GLU A 56 -17.66 -12.69 9.96
C GLU A 56 -16.76 -12.78 8.71
N ASP A 57 -17.25 -12.37 7.55
CA ASP A 57 -16.47 -12.40 6.31
C ASP A 57 -15.36 -11.34 6.30
N GLY A 58 -15.63 -10.16 6.84
CA GLY A 58 -14.63 -9.12 7.04
C GLY A 58 -13.51 -9.59 7.96
N GLN A 59 -13.86 -10.29 9.05
CA GLN A 59 -12.88 -10.86 9.97
C GLN A 59 -12.00 -11.92 9.30
N LYS A 60 -12.59 -12.86 8.54
CA LYS A 60 -11.83 -13.87 7.77
C LYS A 60 -10.88 -13.23 6.76
N ASN A 61 -11.32 -12.17 6.08
CA ASN A 61 -10.49 -11.46 5.12
C ASN A 61 -9.33 -10.74 5.81
N LEU A 62 -9.57 -10.11 6.96
CA LEU A 62 -8.51 -9.47 7.75
C LEU A 62 -7.47 -10.50 8.21
N GLU A 63 -7.92 -11.64 8.75
CA GLU A 63 -7.03 -12.75 9.15
C GLU A 63 -6.19 -13.24 7.97
N TYR A 64 -6.80 -13.43 6.80
CA TYR A 64 -6.07 -13.82 5.60
C TYR A 64 -4.99 -12.81 5.19
N ILE A 65 -5.31 -11.51 5.22
CA ILE A 65 -4.36 -10.44 4.91
C ILE A 65 -3.19 -10.46 5.90
N VAL A 66 -3.47 -10.60 7.21
CA VAL A 66 -2.46 -10.65 8.27
C VAL A 66 -1.55 -11.86 8.10
N GLU A 67 -2.09 -13.06 7.87
CA GLU A 67 -1.28 -14.27 7.66
C GLU A 67 -0.40 -14.17 6.41
N ASN A 68 -0.96 -13.68 5.29
CA ASN A 68 -0.22 -13.47 4.05
C ASN A 68 0.92 -12.44 4.27
N GLY A 69 0.64 -11.38 5.02
CA GLY A 69 1.61 -10.34 5.39
C GLY A 69 2.83 -10.85 6.17
N LYS A 70 2.74 -11.98 6.88
CA LYS A 70 3.89 -12.53 7.64
C LYS A 70 5.01 -13.06 6.76
N THR A 71 4.69 -13.56 5.57
CA THR A 71 5.65 -14.27 4.70
C THR A 71 5.78 -13.66 3.31
N ASN A 72 4.84 -12.84 2.87
CA ASN A 72 4.81 -12.24 1.55
C ASN A 72 5.37 -10.80 1.51
N VAL A 73 6.37 -10.51 2.36
CA VAL A 73 7.06 -9.22 2.37
C VAL A 73 8.28 -9.28 1.45
N ALA A 74 8.09 -8.99 0.17
CA ALA A 74 9.17 -8.99 -0.83
C ALA A 74 9.86 -7.63 -1.01
N GLY A 75 9.78 -6.74 -0.01
CA GLY A 75 10.33 -5.38 -0.08
C GLY A 75 9.59 -4.48 -1.08
N SER A 76 10.20 -3.35 -1.43
CA SER A 76 9.61 -2.36 -2.33
C SER A 76 9.63 -2.86 -3.78
N ARG A 77 8.48 -3.27 -4.31
CA ARG A 77 8.30 -3.62 -5.74
C ARG A 77 7.95 -2.37 -6.54
N ILE A 78 8.88 -1.42 -6.61
CA ILE A 78 8.72 -0.23 -7.46
C ILE A 78 9.33 -0.54 -8.82
N ILE A 79 8.58 -0.32 -9.90
CA ILE A 79 9.14 -0.24 -11.25
C ILE A 79 9.66 1.20 -11.39
N PRO A 80 10.99 1.43 -11.36
CA PRO A 80 11.54 2.79 -11.28
C PRO A 80 11.44 3.56 -12.59
N TYR A 81 11.06 2.87 -13.67
CA TYR A 81 10.96 3.44 -15.00
C TYR A 81 9.50 3.61 -15.40
N GLU A 82 9.09 4.85 -15.63
CA GLU A 82 7.71 5.23 -15.96
C GLU A 82 7.17 4.47 -17.18
N ASP A 83 7.95 4.40 -18.28
CA ASP A 83 7.53 3.70 -19.50
C ASP A 83 7.24 2.22 -19.25
N LEU A 84 8.08 1.57 -18.42
CA LEU A 84 7.90 0.16 -18.07
C LEU A 84 6.68 -0.02 -17.16
N TYR A 85 6.46 0.90 -16.22
CA TYR A 85 5.28 0.88 -15.37
C TYR A 85 3.99 1.00 -16.19
N ILE A 86 3.94 1.96 -17.12
CA ILE A 86 2.82 2.17 -18.04
C ILE A 86 2.59 0.92 -18.90
N ALA A 87 3.66 0.34 -19.45
CA ALA A 87 3.55 -0.86 -20.27
C ALA A 87 2.99 -2.07 -19.51
N VAL A 88 3.41 -2.25 -18.25
CA VAL A 88 2.87 -3.30 -17.37
C VAL A 88 1.41 -3.05 -17.05
N ARG A 89 1.05 -1.81 -16.65
CA ARG A 89 -0.34 -1.43 -16.36
C ARG A 89 -1.25 -1.71 -17.54
N ASP A 90 -0.93 -1.18 -18.71
CA ASP A 90 -1.77 -1.31 -19.91
C ASP A 90 -1.93 -2.78 -20.32
N ALA A 91 -0.84 -3.54 -20.29
CA ALA A 91 -0.89 -4.96 -20.63
C ALA A 91 -1.77 -5.77 -19.65
N LEU A 92 -1.76 -5.44 -18.36
CA LEU A 92 -2.62 -6.08 -17.37
C LEU A 92 -4.08 -5.65 -17.53
N GLU A 93 -4.35 -4.39 -17.87
CA GLU A 93 -5.69 -3.88 -18.14
C GLU A 93 -6.31 -4.56 -19.36
N ASP A 94 -5.57 -4.60 -20.48
CA ASP A 94 -6.02 -5.23 -21.72
C ASP A 94 -6.22 -6.75 -21.53
N LEU A 95 -5.35 -7.40 -20.73
CA LEU A 95 -5.50 -8.82 -20.39
C LEU A 95 -6.76 -9.08 -19.56
N ALA A 96 -7.06 -8.21 -18.58
CA ALA A 96 -8.26 -8.33 -17.76
C ALA A 96 -9.57 -8.10 -18.55
N LYS A 97 -9.49 -7.41 -19.69
CA LYS A 97 -10.59 -7.19 -20.62
C LYS A 97 -10.67 -8.25 -21.74
N ASP A 98 -9.80 -9.27 -21.70
CA ASP A 98 -9.65 -10.27 -22.76
C ASP A 98 -9.29 -9.67 -24.14
N GLU A 99 -8.71 -8.46 -24.19
CA GLU A 99 -8.33 -7.77 -25.43
C GLU A 99 -7.00 -8.30 -26.00
N ILE A 100 -6.16 -8.89 -25.16
CA ILE A 100 -4.87 -9.49 -25.54
C ILE A 100 -4.66 -10.82 -24.82
N THR A 101 -3.82 -11.71 -25.39
CA THR A 101 -3.42 -12.95 -24.71
C THR A 101 -2.29 -12.71 -23.70
N PRO A 102 -2.08 -13.63 -22.75
CA PRO A 102 -0.93 -13.55 -21.84
C PRO A 102 0.43 -13.44 -22.56
N GLU A 103 0.60 -14.12 -23.69
CA GLU A 103 1.83 -14.09 -24.48
C GLU A 103 2.04 -12.71 -25.14
N ALA A 104 0.97 -12.11 -25.66
CA ALA A 104 1.00 -10.78 -26.24
C ALA A 104 1.28 -9.69 -25.19
N ALA A 105 0.65 -9.81 -24.01
CA ALA A 105 0.91 -8.95 -22.85
C ALA A 105 2.39 -9.00 -22.43
N ALA A 106 2.93 -10.21 -22.26
CA ALA A 106 4.33 -10.43 -21.90
C ALA A 106 5.29 -9.86 -22.97
N ALA A 107 4.99 -10.07 -24.26
CA ALA A 107 5.80 -9.55 -25.35
C ALA A 107 5.83 -8.01 -25.38
N ARG A 108 4.69 -7.34 -25.11
CA ARG A 108 4.59 -5.88 -25.03
C ARG A 108 5.46 -5.33 -23.90
N VAL A 109 5.35 -5.88 -22.69
CA VAL A 109 6.18 -5.48 -21.54
C VAL A 109 7.66 -5.73 -21.81
N GLN A 110 8.01 -6.91 -22.36
CA GLN A 110 9.39 -7.27 -22.69
C GLN A 110 10.01 -6.31 -23.71
N LYS A 111 9.25 -5.90 -24.73
CA LYS A 111 9.70 -4.95 -25.76
C LYS A 111 10.10 -3.61 -25.13
N VAL A 112 9.31 -3.10 -24.18
CA VAL A 112 9.62 -1.85 -23.48
C VAL A 112 10.81 -2.04 -22.54
N SER A 113 10.80 -3.10 -21.72
CA SER A 113 11.88 -3.42 -20.78
C SER A 113 13.27 -3.44 -21.44
N ARG A 114 13.40 -4.04 -22.63
CA ARG A 114 14.66 -4.08 -23.39
C ARG A 114 15.22 -2.72 -23.78
N ASN A 115 14.36 -1.71 -23.95
CA ASN A 115 14.75 -0.35 -24.34
C ASN A 115 14.89 0.59 -23.14
N THR A 116 14.35 0.21 -21.99
CA THR A 116 14.28 1.03 -20.78
C THR A 116 15.47 0.82 -19.83
N LEU A 117 16.17 -0.31 -19.92
CA LEU A 117 17.45 -0.51 -19.20
C LEU A 117 18.49 0.51 -19.68
N ARG A 118 18.78 1.51 -18.83
CA ARG A 118 19.87 2.48 -18.96
C ARG A 118 20.95 2.20 -17.93
#